data_AF-A0A3D3FHI8-F1
#
_entry.id   AF-A0A3D3FHI8-F1
#
_cell.length_a   1.000
_cell.length_b   1.000
_cell.length_c   1.000
_cell.angle_alpha   90.00
_cell.angle_beta   90.00
_cell.angle_gamma   90.00
#
_symmetry.space_group_name_H-M   'P 1'
#
loop_
_entity.id
_entity.type
_entity.pdbx_description
1 polymer ?
#
loop_
_entity_poly.entity_id
_entity_poly.type
_entity_poly.pdbx_seq_one_letter_code
_entity_poly.pdbx_strand_id
1 'polypeptide(L)'
;MTSNSKATDGGILGIVLVAAIAVTEKLIFRLVWINILTMIFGFSIIAGVLFSVIIYALNHMYYGINTVVQKLISGTVYFLLFVMSDGMILAPILCHMTQNIIVVGIGELQNGNLDRK
;
A
#
# COMPACT_ATOMS: atom_id res chain seq x y z
N MET A 1 -27.21 -6.80 26.39
CA MET A 1 -27.17 -6.61 24.92
C MET A 1 -26.64 -5.21 24.61
N THR A 2 -25.33 -4.97 24.65
CA THR A 2 -24.75 -3.63 24.35
C THR A 2 -23.30 -3.68 23.83
N SER A 3 -22.79 -4.82 23.33
CA SER A 3 -21.37 -4.90 22.93
C SER A 3 -21.10 -4.88 21.42
N ASN A 4 -22.09 -4.71 20.55
CA ASN A 4 -21.88 -4.91 19.10
C ASN A 4 -21.56 -3.64 18.30
N SER A 5 -21.78 -2.42 18.82
CA SER A 5 -21.51 -1.19 18.05
C SER A 5 -20.05 -0.75 18.10
N LYS A 6 -19.38 -0.89 19.25
CA LYS A 6 -17.97 -0.46 19.40
C LYS A 6 -16.99 -1.28 18.57
N ALA A 7 -17.30 -2.56 18.32
CA ALA A 7 -16.49 -3.43 17.48
C ALA A 7 -16.63 -3.09 15.99
N THR A 8 -17.84 -2.71 15.53
CA THR A 8 -18.09 -2.36 14.13
C THR A 8 -17.55 -0.98 13.75
N ASP A 9 -17.63 -0.01 14.67
CA ASP A 9 -17.18 1.36 14.41
C ASP A 9 -15.64 1.43 14.28
N GLY A 10 -14.92 0.64 15.09
CA GLY A 10 -13.47 0.51 15.00
C GLY A 10 -13.01 -0.17 13.71
N GLY A 11 -13.71 -1.21 13.26
CA GLY A 11 -13.39 -1.92 12.02
C GLY A 11 -13.58 -1.06 10.77
N ILE A 12 -14.71 -0.33 10.68
CA ILE A 12 -14.98 0.58 9.55
C ILE A 12 -13.95 1.71 9.50
N LEU A 13 -13.65 2.33 10.65
CA LEU A 13 -12.63 3.37 10.74
C LEU A 13 -11.26 2.85 10.29
N GLY A 14 -10.88 1.64 10.70
CA GLY A 14 -9.64 1.00 10.28
C GLY A 14 -9.54 0.83 8.76
N ILE A 15 -10.62 0.35 8.12
CA ILE A 15 -10.70 0.22 6.65
C ILE A 15 -10.53 1.59 5.96
N VAL A 16 -11.22 2.62 6.45
CA VAL A 16 -11.13 3.97 5.88
C VAL A 16 -9.72 4.54 6.00
N LEU A 17 -9.08 4.39 7.17
CA LEU A 17 -7.72 4.87 7.39
C LEU A 17 -6.72 4.15 6.49
N VAL A 18 -6.85 2.83 6.36
CA VAL A 18 -5.95 2.02 5.54
C VAL A 18 -6.12 2.32 4.05
N ALA A 19 -7.35 2.61 3.60
CA ALA A 19 -7.63 3.12 2.26
C ALA A 19 -7.00 4.50 2.04
N ALA A 20 -7.14 5.43 2.99
CA ALA A 20 -6.57 6.78 2.90
C ALA A 20 -5.03 6.74 2.84
N ILE A 21 -4.40 5.89 3.64
CA ILE A 21 -2.95 5.63 3.58
C ILE A 21 -2.58 5.09 2.21
N ALA A 22 -3.34 4.12 1.68
CA ALA A 22 -3.05 3.54 0.38
C ALA A 22 -3.06 4.56 -0.76
N VAL A 23 -4.05 5.48 -0.76
CA VAL A 23 -4.13 6.60 -1.71
C VAL A 23 -2.93 7.52 -1.56
N THR A 24 -2.64 7.94 -0.32
CA THR A 24 -1.55 8.87 0.00
C THR A 24 -0.19 8.33 -0.45
N GLU A 25 0.09 7.05 -0.16
CA GLU A 25 1.32 6.41 -0.62
C GLU A 25 1.46 6.44 -2.14
N LYS A 26 0.37 6.20 -2.89
CA LYS A 26 0.45 6.24 -4.36
C LYS A 26 0.66 7.65 -4.89
N LEU A 27 0.02 8.67 -4.30
CA LEU A 27 0.27 10.06 -4.68
C LEU A 27 1.74 10.45 -4.45
N ILE A 28 2.28 10.10 -3.27
CA ILE A 28 3.69 10.39 -2.94
C ILE A 28 4.63 9.63 -3.89
N PHE A 29 4.50 8.31 -4.01
CA PHE A 29 5.48 7.51 -4.74
C PHE A 29 5.30 7.49 -6.26
N ARG A 30 4.13 7.82 -6.81
CA ARG A 30 3.90 7.83 -8.28
C ARG A 30 3.86 9.22 -8.89
N LEU A 31 3.43 10.24 -8.15
CA LEU A 31 3.45 11.61 -8.64
C LEU A 31 4.65 12.37 -8.11
N VAL A 32 4.78 12.53 -6.79
CA VAL A 32 5.81 13.42 -6.24
C VAL A 32 7.21 12.85 -6.43
N TRP A 33 7.45 11.65 -5.94
CA TRP A 33 8.77 11.04 -5.88
C TRP A 33 9.32 10.70 -7.27
N ILE A 34 8.50 10.13 -8.16
CA ILE A 34 8.94 9.84 -9.54
C ILE A 34 9.30 11.14 -10.26
N ASN A 35 8.49 12.20 -10.15
CA ASN A 35 8.82 13.48 -10.79
C ASN A 35 10.12 14.07 -10.24
N ILE A 36 10.38 13.98 -8.93
CA ILE A 36 11.67 14.39 -8.37
C ILE A 36 12.82 13.60 -9.02
N LEU A 37 12.70 12.28 -9.09
CA LEU A 37 13.75 11.43 -9.67
C LEU A 37 13.99 11.71 -11.15
N THR A 38 12.93 11.86 -11.95
CA THR A 38 13.07 12.02 -13.40
C THR A 38 13.36 13.45 -13.82
N MET A 39 12.65 14.44 -13.25
CA MET A 39 12.73 15.83 -13.69
C MET A 39 13.85 16.61 -12.99
N ILE A 40 14.17 16.29 -11.73
CA ILE A 40 15.20 17.01 -10.97
C ILE A 40 16.52 16.25 -11.02
N PHE A 41 16.50 14.94 -10.75
CA PHE A 41 17.72 14.12 -10.74
C PHE A 41 18.07 13.52 -12.11
N GLY A 42 17.21 13.68 -13.12
CA GLY A 42 17.48 13.22 -14.49
C GLY A 42 17.48 11.71 -14.67
N PHE A 43 16.87 10.96 -13.75
CA PHE A 43 16.78 9.50 -13.88
C PHE A 43 15.89 9.14 -15.08
N SER A 44 16.22 8.06 -15.78
CA SER A 44 15.25 7.45 -16.70
C SER A 44 14.01 7.00 -15.92
N ILE A 45 12.84 6.97 -16.57
CA ILE A 45 11.60 6.54 -15.91
C ILE A 45 11.74 5.15 -15.28
N ILE A 46 12.43 4.24 -15.96
CA ILE A 46 12.69 2.87 -15.46
C ILE A 46 13.57 2.92 -14.21
N ALA A 47 14.68 3.68 -14.22
CA ALA A 47 15.57 3.79 -13.07
C ALA A 47 14.88 4.47 -11.88
N GLY A 48 14.16 5.56 -12.11
CA GLY A 48 13.41 6.28 -11.07
C GLY A 48 12.37 5.40 -10.39
N VAL A 49 11.69 4.56 -11.18
CA VAL A 49 10.74 3.59 -10.65
C VAL A 49 11.42 2.49 -9.84
N LEU A 50 12.45 1.84 -10.37
CA LEU A 50 13.12 0.75 -9.66
C LEU A 50 13.62 1.23 -8.30
N PHE A 51 14.20 2.43 -8.28
CA PHE A 51 14.58 3.11 -7.05
C PHE A 51 13.38 3.38 -6.15
N SER A 52 12.29 3.92 -6.70
CA SER A 52 11.04 4.16 -5.96
C SER A 52 10.46 2.91 -5.34
N VAL A 53 10.51 1.75 -6.00
CA VAL A 53 9.99 0.48 -5.46
C VAL A 53 10.82 0.03 -4.27
N ILE A 54 12.15 0.20 -4.33
CA ILE A 54 13.05 -0.12 -3.22
C ILE A 54 12.75 0.79 -2.03
N ILE A 55 12.71 2.12 -2.24
CA ILE A 55 12.41 3.08 -1.16
C ILE A 55 11.02 2.82 -0.57
N TYR A 56 10.02 2.53 -1.41
CA TYR A 56 8.67 2.16 -0.97
C TYR A 56 8.67 0.92 -0.04
N ALA A 57 9.41 -0.12 -0.42
CA ALA A 57 9.49 -1.33 0.38
C ALA A 57 10.26 -1.11 1.69
N LEU A 58 11.36 -0.35 1.65
CA LEU A 58 12.13 0.00 2.84
C LEU A 58 11.34 0.85 3.84
N ASN A 59 10.37 1.65 3.37
CA ASN A 59 9.43 2.36 4.25
C ASN A 59 8.63 1.40 5.17
N HIS A 60 8.57 0.11 4.83
CA HIS A 60 7.86 -0.91 5.60
C HIS A 60 8.80 -1.76 6.47
N MET A 61 10.08 -1.41 6.58
CA MET A 61 11.07 -2.17 7.34
C MET A 61 10.70 -2.32 8.83
N TYR A 62 9.98 -1.35 9.39
CA TYR A 62 9.44 -1.44 10.76
C TYR A 62 8.57 -2.69 10.98
N TYR A 63 7.87 -3.16 9.94
CA TYR A 63 7.01 -4.35 9.98
C TYR A 63 7.76 -5.67 9.67
N GLY A 64 9.09 -5.63 9.63
CA GLY A 64 9.95 -6.80 9.40
C GLY A 64 10.23 -7.11 7.93
N ILE A 65 11.26 -7.94 7.71
CA ILE A 65 11.81 -8.23 6.38
C ILE A 65 10.80 -8.90 5.43
N ASN A 66 9.91 -9.75 5.96
CA ASN A 66 8.87 -10.40 5.16
C ASN A 66 7.94 -9.36 4.53
N THR A 67 7.58 -8.32 5.27
CA THR A 67 6.77 -7.20 4.77
C THR A 67 7.54 -6.41 3.71
N VAL A 68 8.84 -6.19 3.89
CA VAL A 68 9.68 -5.52 2.88
C VAL A 68 9.68 -6.32 1.57
N VAL A 69 9.92 -7.63 1.62
CA VAL A 69 9.91 -8.49 0.42
C VAL A 69 8.54 -8.49 -0.25
N GLN A 70 7.45 -8.61 0.52
CA GLN A 70 6.09 -8.48 0.01
C GLN A 70 5.85 -7.12 -0.67
N LYS A 71 6.37 -6.03 -0.09
CA LYS A 71 6.22 -4.67 -0.61
C LYS A 71 7.11 -4.38 -1.82
N LEU A 72 8.25 -5.06 -1.97
CA LEU A 72 9.01 -5.05 -3.22
C LEU A 72 8.19 -5.67 -4.38
N ILE A 73 7.58 -6.83 -4.13
CA ILE A 73 6.76 -7.53 -5.14
C ILE A 73 5.54 -6.69 -5.52
N SER A 74 4.73 -6.30 -4.52
CA SER A 74 3.52 -5.50 -4.76
C SER A 74 3.83 -4.11 -5.30
N GLY A 75 4.92 -3.47 -4.84
CA GLY A 75 5.44 -2.22 -5.38
C GLY A 75 5.74 -2.28 -6.88
N THR A 76 6.32 -3.40 -7.32
CA THR A 76 6.58 -3.69 -8.74
C THR A 76 5.28 -3.85 -9.51
N VAL A 77 4.31 -4.60 -8.98
CA VAL A 77 2.97 -4.75 -9.61
C VAL A 77 2.28 -3.39 -9.77
N TYR A 78 2.28 -2.54 -8.74
CA TYR A 78 1.69 -1.20 -8.82
C TYR A 78 2.38 -0.32 -9.86
N PHE A 79 3.70 -0.49 -10.05
CA PHE A 79 4.40 0.20 -11.11
C PHE A 79 3.95 -0.28 -12.49
N LEU A 80 3.91 -1.59 -12.70
CA LEU A 80 3.48 -2.17 -13.98
C LEU A 80 2.07 -1.70 -14.33
N LEU A 81 1.15 -1.72 -13.35
CA LEU A 81 -0.20 -1.17 -13.53
C LEU A 81 -0.20 0.30 -13.93
N PHE A 82 0.66 1.12 -13.33
CA PHE A 82 0.76 2.54 -13.66
C PHE A 82 1.23 2.76 -15.11
N VAL A 83 2.26 2.02 -15.55
CA VAL A 83 2.79 2.17 -16.92
C VAL A 83 1.88 1.56 -17.96
N MET A 84 1.35 0.37 -17.71
CA MET A 84 0.43 -0.31 -18.63
C MET A 84 -0.91 0.41 -18.79
N SER A 85 -1.23 1.35 -17.90
CA SER A 85 -2.41 2.22 -17.98
C SER A 85 -2.08 3.65 -18.39
N ASP A 86 -0.95 3.86 -19.09
CA ASP A 86 -0.52 5.16 -19.60
C ASP A 86 -0.46 6.27 -18.54
N GLY A 87 -0.04 5.90 -17.32
CA GLY A 87 0.08 6.82 -16.19
C GLY A 87 -1.23 7.04 -15.41
N MET A 88 -2.26 6.21 -15.63
CA MET A 88 -3.49 6.29 -14.83
C MET A 88 -3.24 5.84 -13.39
N ILE A 89 -3.18 6.80 -12.46
CA ILE A 89 -2.91 6.53 -11.04
C ILE A 89 -4.03 5.75 -10.33
N LEU A 90 -5.24 5.74 -10.89
CA LEU A 90 -6.38 5.04 -10.29
C LEU A 90 -6.16 3.52 -10.23
N ALA A 91 -5.55 2.92 -11.26
CA ALA A 91 -5.27 1.47 -11.29
C ALA A 91 -4.39 1.01 -10.10
N PRO A 92 -3.20 1.60 -9.84
CA PRO A 92 -2.40 1.22 -8.68
C PRO A 92 -3.02 1.62 -7.34
N ILE A 93 -3.85 2.66 -7.28
CA ILE A 93 -4.60 3.02 -6.06
C ILE A 93 -5.57 1.90 -5.69
N LEU A 94 -6.43 1.50 -6.64
CA LEU A 94 -7.44 0.47 -6.39
C LEU A 94 -6.78 -0.85 -6.00
N CYS A 95 -5.75 -1.28 -6.74
CA CYS A 95 -5.01 -2.49 -6.43
C CYS A 95 -4.40 -2.46 -5.01
N HIS A 96 -3.82 -1.33 -4.61
CA HIS A 96 -3.20 -1.19 -3.29
C HIS A 96 -4.23 -1.13 -2.16
N MET A 97 -5.34 -0.41 -2.37
CA MET A 97 -6.46 -0.39 -1.43
C MET A 97 -6.99 -1.80 -1.21
N THR A 98 -7.25 -2.56 -2.29
CA THR A 98 -7.72 -3.95 -2.20
C THR A 98 -6.73 -4.82 -1.44
N GLN A 99 -5.42 -4.73 -1.73
CA GLN A 99 -4.42 -5.50 -0.99
C GLN A 99 -4.45 -5.17 0.51
N ASN A 100 -4.49 -3.89 0.88
CA ASN A 100 -4.45 -3.53 2.29
C ASN A 100 -5.73 -3.94 3.02
N ILE A 101 -6.91 -3.83 2.38
CA ILE A 101 -8.17 -4.32 2.94
C ILE A 101 -8.10 -5.84 3.19
N ILE A 102 -7.55 -6.62 2.26
CA ILE A 102 -7.36 -8.07 2.43
C ILE A 102 -6.44 -8.37 3.60
N VAL A 103 -5.30 -7.65 3.71
CA VAL A 103 -4.33 -7.85 4.80
C VAL A 103 -4.97 -7.57 6.16
N VAL A 104 -5.71 -6.47 6.29
CA VAL A 104 -6.44 -6.13 7.52
C VAL A 104 -7.49 -7.19 7.84
N GLY A 105 -8.30 -7.57 6.85
CA GLY A 105 -9.34 -8.60 7.04
C GLY A 105 -8.77 -9.95 7.49
N ILE A 106 -7.63 -10.38 6.94
CA ILE A 106 -6.94 -11.59 7.40
C ILE A 106 -6.43 -11.43 8.85
N GLY A 107 -5.87 -10.27 9.19
CA GLY A 107 -5.42 -9.97 10.56
C GLY A 107 -6.55 -10.07 11.58
N GLU A 108 -7.71 -9.47 11.27
CA GLU A 108 -8.91 -9.56 12.14
C GLU A 108 -9.40 -11.01 12.31
N LEU A 109 -9.42 -11.81 11.23
CA LEU A 109 -9.80 -13.22 11.29
C LEU A 109 -8.83 -14.06 12.14
N GLN A 110 -7.53 -13.74 12.09
CA GLN A 110 -6.52 -14.41 12.91
C GLN A 110 -6.66 -14.06 14.38
N ASN A 111 -6.86 -12.77 14.71
CA ASN A 111 -7.06 -12.31 16.08
C ASN A 111 -8.31 -12.93 16.71
N GLY A 112 -9.44 -12.94 16.00
CA GLY A 112 -10.67 -13.58 16.48
C GLY A 112 -10.60 -15.11 16.61
N ASN A 113 -9.59 -15.77 16.02
CA ASN A 113 -9.31 -17.18 16.24
C ASN A 113 -8.39 -17.43 17.45
N LEU A 114 -7.56 -16.46 17.82
CA LEU A 114 -6.74 -16.50 19.03
C LEU A 114 -7.58 -16.24 20.27
N ASP A 115 -8.56 -15.34 20.21
CA ASP A 115 -9.50 -15.05 21.30
C ASP A 115 -10.46 -16.23 21.62
N ARG A 116 -10.52 -17.24 20.75
CA ARG A 116 -11.35 -18.45 20.91
C ARG A 116 -10.59 -19.66 21.47
N LYS A 117 -9.28 -19.56 21.72
CA LYS A 117 -8.47 -20.63 22.31
C LYS A 117 -8.17 -20.33 23.77
#